data_AF-A0A318QEA2-F1
#
_entry.id   AF-A0A318QEA2-F1
#
_cell.length_a   1.000
_cell.length_b   1.000
_cell.length_c   1.000
_cell.angle_alpha   90.00
_cell.angle_beta   90.00
_cell.angle_gamma   90.00
#
_symmetry.space_group_name_H-M   'P 1'
#
loop_
_entity.id
_entity.type
_entity.pdbx_description
1 polymer ?
#
loop_
_entity_poly.entity_id
_entity_poly.type
_entity_poly.pdbx_seq_one_letter_code
_entity_poly.pdbx_strand_id
1 'polypeptide(L)'
;MTGSKTAAMKAGEAHVRTYLGTPTDLKQDAVRNIAAGLKETLADVFALYIKTKNFHWHMSGRHFRDYHLLLDEQGDQIFAMTDPMAERARKIGGTTLHSIGEISRLTKVADNDAEYVTPEDMLAELREDNLALTTRMRAVHALCDEGNDVATASLLEVWIDETERRTWFLFEATRPAFGSNS
;
A
#
# COMPACT_ATOMS: atom_id res chain seq x y z
N MET A 1 -16.62 20.03 26.52
CA MET A 1 -16.70 19.93 25.04
C MET A 1 -16.42 18.51 24.48
N THR A 2 -16.03 17.53 25.30
CA THR A 2 -15.68 16.17 24.85
C THR A 2 -16.88 15.28 24.54
N GLY A 3 -17.99 15.39 25.29
CA GLY A 3 -19.16 14.50 25.14
C GLY A 3 -19.93 14.62 23.82
N SER A 4 -19.95 15.79 23.18
CA SER A 4 -20.68 16.02 21.93
C SER A 4 -19.98 15.39 20.70
N LYS A 5 -18.64 15.46 20.64
CA LYS A 5 -17.85 14.80 19.59
C LYS A 5 -18.02 13.28 19.61
N THR A 6 -18.03 12.67 20.80
CA THR A 6 -18.21 11.22 20.97
C THR A 6 -19.59 10.75 20.51
N ALA A 7 -20.65 11.53 20.76
CA ALA A 7 -21.99 11.19 20.30
C ALA A 7 -22.13 11.28 18.77
N ALA A 8 -21.53 12.31 18.15
CA ALA A 8 -21.50 12.46 16.70
C ALA A 8 -20.73 11.33 16.01
N MET A 9 -19.59 10.90 16.56
CA MET A 9 -18.85 9.72 16.07
C MET A 9 -19.69 8.46 16.12
N LYS A 10 -20.34 8.17 17.26
CA LYS A 10 -21.20 6.99 17.41
C LYS A 10 -22.40 7.00 16.45
N ALA A 11 -22.99 8.17 16.21
CA ALA A 11 -24.07 8.32 15.24
C ALA A 11 -23.57 8.07 13.80
N GLY A 12 -22.37 8.56 13.46
CA GLY A 12 -21.72 8.28 12.18
C GLY A 12 -21.42 6.80 11.97
N GLU A 13 -20.86 6.12 12.98
CA GLU A 13 -20.61 4.67 12.95
C GLU A 13 -21.91 3.87 12.76
N ALA A 14 -22.97 4.23 13.48
CA ALA A 14 -24.29 3.60 13.33
C ALA A 14 -24.89 3.83 11.93
N HIS A 15 -24.74 5.04 11.37
CA HIS A 15 -25.20 5.36 10.02
C HIS A 15 -24.44 4.54 8.96
N VAL A 16 -23.11 4.51 9.03
CA VAL A 16 -22.27 3.71 8.12
C VAL A 16 -22.65 2.24 8.20
N ARG A 17 -22.83 1.69 9.41
CA ARG A 17 -23.25 0.29 9.58
C ARG A 17 -24.63 0.01 8.97
N THR A 18 -25.56 0.95 9.11
CA THR A 18 -26.94 0.78 8.65
C THR A 18 -27.06 0.85 7.13
N TYR A 19 -26.32 1.76 6.48
CA TYR A 19 -26.51 2.06 5.06
C TYR A 19 -25.38 1.56 4.16
N LEU A 20 -24.17 1.37 4.69
CA LEU A 20 -22.97 1.02 3.92
C LEU A 20 -22.36 -0.32 4.34
N GLY A 21 -22.90 -0.97 5.37
CA GLY A 21 -22.42 -2.27 5.85
C GLY A 21 -22.91 -3.40 4.95
N THR A 22 -22.04 -3.86 4.04
CA THR A 22 -22.27 -5.11 3.30
C THR A 22 -22.47 -6.25 4.31
N PRO A 23 -23.56 -7.05 4.20
CA PRO A 23 -23.75 -8.20 5.06
C PRO A 23 -22.57 -9.18 4.98
N THR A 24 -22.07 -9.62 6.13
CA THR A 24 -20.98 -10.57 6.25
C THR A 24 -21.17 -11.43 7.50
N ASP A 25 -20.64 -12.64 7.49
CA ASP A 25 -20.58 -13.55 8.64
C ASP A 25 -19.35 -13.29 9.53
N LEU A 26 -18.43 -12.43 9.10
CA LEU A 26 -17.26 -12.01 9.88
C LEU A 26 -17.66 -11.19 11.11
N LYS A 27 -16.90 -11.35 12.20
CA LYS A 27 -17.07 -10.57 13.42
C LYS A 27 -16.83 -9.08 13.12
N GLN A 28 -17.66 -8.22 13.69
CA GLN A 28 -17.61 -6.78 13.43
C GLN A 28 -16.27 -6.13 13.84
N ASP A 29 -15.64 -6.62 14.92
CA ASP A 29 -14.32 -6.16 15.32
C ASP A 29 -13.24 -6.56 14.31
N ALA A 30 -13.33 -7.76 13.73
CA ALA A 30 -12.43 -8.20 12.68
C ALA A 30 -12.59 -7.35 11.41
N VAL A 31 -13.84 -7.12 10.96
CA VAL A 31 -14.14 -6.24 9.83
C VAL A 31 -13.54 -4.85 10.04
N ARG A 32 -13.73 -4.26 11.22
CA ARG A 32 -13.18 -2.93 11.54
C ARG A 32 -11.65 -2.92 11.42
N ASN A 33 -10.98 -3.91 12.03
CA ASN A 33 -9.52 -3.95 12.08
C ASN A 33 -8.92 -4.24 10.69
N ILE A 34 -9.46 -5.21 9.95
CA ILE A 34 -9.00 -5.58 8.60
C ILE A 34 -9.24 -4.42 7.63
N ALA A 35 -10.43 -3.81 7.63
CA ALA A 35 -10.73 -2.69 6.74
C ALA A 35 -9.86 -1.45 7.06
N ALA A 36 -9.54 -1.21 8.33
CA ALA A 36 -8.60 -0.16 8.71
C ALA A 36 -7.19 -0.45 8.15
N GLY A 37 -6.69 -1.68 8.31
CA GLY A 37 -5.40 -2.10 7.78
C GLY A 37 -5.31 -2.01 6.25
N LEU A 38 -6.36 -2.46 5.54
CA LEU A 38 -6.45 -2.34 4.08
C LEU A 38 -6.48 -0.88 3.63
N LYS A 39 -7.20 -0.01 4.34
CA LYS A 39 -7.28 1.41 4.01
C LYS A 39 -5.94 2.13 4.18
N GLU A 40 -5.21 1.85 5.27
CA GLU A 40 -3.85 2.38 5.48
C GLU A 40 -2.89 1.86 4.41
N THR A 41 -2.92 0.56 4.14
CA THR A 41 -2.08 -0.05 3.08
C THR A 41 -2.41 0.53 1.71
N LEU A 42 -3.68 0.79 1.40
CA LEU A 42 -4.09 1.40 0.14
C LEU A 42 -3.55 2.83 0.00
N ALA A 43 -3.44 3.57 1.09
CA ALA A 43 -2.82 4.90 1.06
C ALA A 43 -1.33 4.81 0.66
N ASP A 44 -0.62 3.82 1.20
CA ASP A 44 0.77 3.55 0.81
C ASP A 44 0.88 3.11 -0.64
N VAL A 45 -0.03 2.27 -1.13
CA VAL A 45 -0.05 1.82 -2.53
C VAL A 45 -0.19 3.02 -3.48
N PHE A 46 -1.10 3.96 -3.20
CA PHE A 46 -1.22 5.18 -4.03
C PHE A 46 0.02 6.07 -3.96
N ALA A 47 0.58 6.28 -2.77
CA ALA A 47 1.79 7.09 -2.61
C ALA A 47 3.00 6.45 -3.32
N LEU A 48 3.20 5.14 -3.16
CA LEU A 48 4.25 4.38 -3.81
C LEU A 48 4.09 4.35 -5.33
N TYR A 49 2.86 4.23 -5.84
CA TYR A 49 2.57 4.32 -7.27
C TYR A 49 3.05 5.66 -7.84
N ILE A 50 2.62 6.77 -7.22
CA ILE A 50 3.02 8.11 -7.67
C ILE A 50 4.52 8.32 -7.56
N LYS A 51 5.16 7.87 -6.48
CA LYS A 51 6.62 7.94 -6.31
C LYS A 51 7.37 7.12 -7.36
N THR A 52 6.87 5.93 -7.69
CA THR A 52 7.43 5.08 -8.75
C THR A 52 7.32 5.78 -10.11
N LYS A 53 6.16 6.39 -10.41
CA LYS A 53 5.97 7.16 -11.64
C LYS A 53 6.82 8.43 -11.67
N ASN A 54 7.00 9.11 -10.55
CA ASN A 54 7.92 10.23 -10.39
C ASN A 54 9.34 9.82 -10.81
N PHE A 55 9.88 8.76 -10.24
CA PHE A 55 11.22 8.29 -10.60
C PHE A 55 11.30 7.75 -12.02
N HIS A 56 10.25 7.13 -12.55
CA HIS A 56 10.17 6.72 -13.95
C HIS A 56 10.27 7.93 -14.91
N TRP A 57 9.56 9.03 -14.63
CA TRP A 57 9.58 10.23 -15.46
C TRP A 57 10.93 10.96 -15.42
N HIS A 58 11.56 10.99 -14.25
CA HIS A 58 12.83 11.70 -14.02
C HIS A 58 14.07 10.82 -14.13
N MET A 59 13.90 9.56 -14.55
CA MET A 59 15.01 8.63 -14.73
C MET A 59 16.00 9.16 -15.77
N SER A 60 17.30 8.95 -15.54
CA SER A 60 18.36 9.40 -16.44
C SER A 60 19.58 8.48 -16.40
N GLY A 61 20.59 8.77 -17.24
CA GLY A 61 21.85 8.04 -17.28
C GLY A 61 21.90 6.86 -18.26
N ARG A 62 23.02 6.14 -18.25
CA ARG A 62 23.36 5.10 -19.26
C ARG A 62 22.41 3.89 -19.27
N HIS A 63 21.69 3.65 -18.18
CA HIS A 63 20.70 2.58 -18.02
C HIS A 63 19.25 3.09 -18.15
N PHE A 64 19.06 4.32 -18.65
CA PHE A 64 17.76 5.00 -18.70
C PHE A 64 16.65 4.08 -19.20
N ARG A 65 16.82 3.46 -20.37
CA ARG A 65 15.76 2.65 -20.97
C ARG A 65 15.33 1.48 -20.07
N ASP A 66 16.29 0.78 -19.48
CA ASP A 66 16.01 -0.43 -18.70
C ASP A 66 15.33 -0.07 -17.38
N TYR A 67 15.82 0.97 -16.69
CA TYR A 67 15.20 1.44 -15.45
C TYR A 67 13.84 2.08 -15.70
N HIS A 68 13.70 2.87 -16.77
CA HIS A 68 12.43 3.49 -17.13
C HIS A 68 11.34 2.44 -17.38
N LEU A 69 11.65 1.37 -18.12
CA LEU A 69 10.71 0.26 -18.35
C LEU A 69 10.45 -0.57 -17.10
N LEU A 70 11.48 -0.85 -16.29
CA LEU A 70 11.32 -1.54 -15.00
C LEU A 70 10.36 -0.78 -14.08
N LEU A 71 10.54 0.53 -13.92
CA LEU A 71 9.69 1.33 -13.05
C LEU A 71 8.26 1.48 -13.60
N ASP A 72 8.06 1.42 -14.92
CA ASP A 72 6.72 1.38 -15.50
C ASP A 72 6.01 0.06 -15.19
N GLU A 73 6.70 -1.07 -15.39
CA GLU A 73 6.18 -2.41 -15.05
C GLU A 73 5.81 -2.51 -13.56
N GLN A 74 6.67 -2.00 -12.67
CA GLN A 74 6.39 -1.98 -11.24
C GLN A 74 5.22 -1.03 -10.91
N GLY A 75 5.15 0.13 -11.58
CA GLY A 75 4.03 1.06 -11.44
C GLY A 75 2.69 0.42 -11.78
N ASP A 76 2.61 -0.33 -12.88
CA ASP A 76 1.42 -1.07 -13.29
C ASP A 76 0.98 -2.10 -12.24
N GLN A 77 1.94 -2.86 -11.69
CA GLN A 77 1.68 -3.84 -10.64
C GLN A 77 1.18 -3.19 -9.36
N ILE A 78 1.77 -2.06 -8.95
CA ILE A 78 1.35 -1.33 -7.77
C ILE A 78 -0.07 -0.77 -7.97
N PHE A 79 -0.34 -0.17 -9.13
CA PHE A 79 -1.65 0.41 -9.42
C PHE A 79 -2.74 -0.67 -9.47
N ALA A 80 -2.44 -1.87 -9.97
CA ALA A 80 -3.37 -2.99 -10.03
C ALA A 80 -3.87 -3.46 -8.65
N MET A 81 -3.15 -3.16 -7.56
CA MET A 81 -3.60 -3.49 -6.20
C MET A 81 -4.72 -2.56 -5.70
N THR A 82 -4.87 -1.37 -6.28
CA THR A 82 -5.69 -0.28 -5.70
C THR A 82 -7.16 -0.64 -5.57
N ASP A 83 -7.80 -0.97 -6.71
CA ASP A 83 -9.23 -1.27 -6.76
C ASP A 83 -9.60 -2.55 -5.98
N PRO A 84 -8.92 -3.69 -6.17
CA PRO A 84 -9.22 -4.89 -5.39
C PRO A 84 -9.12 -4.68 -3.87
N MET A 85 -8.13 -3.91 -3.40
CA MET A 85 -7.96 -3.61 -1.98
C MET A 85 -9.09 -2.73 -1.44
N ALA A 86 -9.46 -1.69 -2.19
CA ALA A 86 -10.58 -0.80 -1.85
C ALA A 86 -11.91 -1.56 -1.82
N GLU A 87 -12.19 -2.34 -2.87
CA GLU A 87 -13.39 -3.15 -2.96
C GLU A 87 -13.42 -4.24 -1.88
N ARG A 88 -12.27 -4.84 -1.52
CA ARG A 88 -12.24 -5.88 -0.49
C ARG A 88 -12.72 -5.34 0.86
N ALA A 89 -12.25 -4.15 1.26
CA ALA A 89 -12.74 -3.48 2.46
C ALA A 89 -14.27 -3.27 2.43
N ARG A 90 -14.82 -2.90 1.26
CA ARG A 90 -16.28 -2.74 1.08
C ARG A 90 -17.03 -4.08 1.10
N LYS A 91 -16.48 -5.14 0.51
CA LYS A 91 -17.07 -6.49 0.46
C LYS A 91 -17.27 -7.08 1.86
N ILE A 92 -16.39 -6.79 2.81
CA ILE A 92 -16.52 -7.23 4.21
C ILE A 92 -17.34 -6.28 5.08
N GLY A 93 -17.88 -5.19 4.52
CA GLY A 93 -18.72 -4.22 5.23
C GLY A 93 -17.97 -3.08 5.91
N GLY A 94 -16.65 -2.97 5.71
CA GLY A 94 -15.84 -1.83 6.13
C GLY A 94 -15.88 -0.67 5.13
N THR A 95 -15.28 0.47 5.47
CA THR A 95 -15.08 1.61 4.55
C THR A 95 -13.63 1.67 4.05
N THR A 96 -13.39 2.43 2.99
CA THR A 96 -12.06 2.64 2.41
C THR A 96 -11.76 4.14 2.29
N LEU A 97 -10.67 4.50 1.60
CA LEU A 97 -10.24 5.87 1.34
C LEU A 97 -11.30 6.69 0.59
N HIS A 98 -11.30 8.00 0.82
CA HIS A 98 -12.22 8.95 0.19
C HIS A 98 -11.51 9.97 -0.70
N SER A 99 -10.26 10.33 -0.42
CA SER A 99 -9.60 11.45 -1.09
C SER A 99 -8.07 11.43 -1.00
N ILE A 100 -7.41 12.20 -1.86
CA ILE A 100 -5.96 12.43 -1.84
C ILE A 100 -5.49 13.01 -0.50
N GLY A 101 -6.27 13.93 0.10
CA GLY A 101 -5.93 14.47 1.41
C GLY A 101 -5.99 13.42 2.52
N GLU A 102 -6.84 12.39 2.39
CA GLU A 102 -6.83 11.25 3.30
C GLU A 102 -5.62 10.34 3.06
N ILE A 103 -5.27 10.08 1.80
CA ILE A 103 -4.04 9.34 1.43
C ILE A 103 -2.82 9.98 2.09
N SER A 104 -2.64 11.29 1.90
CA SER A 104 -1.50 12.05 2.47
C SER A 104 -1.41 11.97 3.99
N ARG A 105 -2.53 11.87 4.71
CA ARG A 105 -2.53 11.74 6.18
C ARG A 105 -2.25 10.33 6.68
N LEU A 106 -2.51 9.31 5.86
CA LEU A 106 -2.45 7.90 6.27
C LEU A 106 -1.20 7.18 5.76
N THR A 107 -0.67 7.58 4.60
CA THR A 107 0.54 6.99 4.04
C THR A 107 1.71 7.15 5.00
N LYS A 108 2.59 6.14 5.02
CA LYS A 108 3.93 6.24 5.63
C LYS A 108 5.04 6.15 4.57
N VAL A 109 4.69 6.11 3.29
CA VAL A 109 5.63 6.33 2.20
C VAL A 109 5.90 7.83 2.15
N ALA A 110 7.16 8.23 2.33
CA ALA A 110 7.56 9.62 2.25
C ALA A 110 7.57 10.09 0.79
N ASP A 111 7.08 11.31 0.56
CA ASP A 111 7.22 11.99 -0.71
C ASP A 111 8.69 12.28 -1.02
N ASN A 112 9.03 12.35 -2.29
CA ASN A 112 10.34 12.81 -2.75
C ASN A 112 10.15 13.89 -3.82
N ASP A 113 10.25 15.14 -3.37
CA ASP A 113 10.12 16.36 -4.18
C ASP A 113 11.48 16.95 -4.57
N ALA A 114 12.58 16.19 -4.41
CA ALA A 114 13.91 16.70 -4.71
C ALA A 114 14.05 17.02 -6.21
N GLU A 115 14.71 18.13 -6.53
CA GLU A 115 14.95 18.53 -7.92
C GLU A 115 15.78 17.51 -8.70
N TYR A 116 16.62 16.74 -7.99
CA TYR A 116 17.44 15.69 -8.58
C TYR A 116 17.69 14.56 -7.56
N VAL A 117 17.58 13.33 -8.03
CA VAL A 117 17.90 12.09 -7.31
C VAL A 117 18.72 11.23 -8.26
N THR A 118 19.77 10.56 -7.78
CA THR A 118 20.55 9.67 -8.65
C THR A 118 19.73 8.42 -8.99
N PRO A 119 19.92 7.79 -10.17
CA PRO A 119 19.25 6.53 -10.49
C PRO A 119 19.43 5.45 -9.41
N GLU A 120 20.63 5.34 -8.85
CA GLU A 120 20.94 4.40 -7.78
C GLU A 120 20.14 4.68 -6.50
N ASP A 121 20.03 5.96 -6.09
CA ASP A 121 19.25 6.36 -4.92
C ASP A 121 17.73 6.16 -5.15
N MET A 122 17.22 6.47 -6.36
CA MET A 122 15.82 6.23 -6.72
C MET A 122 15.44 4.76 -6.53
N LEU A 123 16.27 3.84 -7.04
CA LEU A 123 16.04 2.40 -6.94
C LEU A 123 16.18 1.89 -5.49
N ALA A 124 17.16 2.39 -4.74
CA ALA A 124 17.34 2.05 -3.34
C ALA A 124 16.16 2.52 -2.48
N GLU A 125 15.66 3.72 -2.71
CA GLU A 125 14.51 4.28 -1.98
C GLU A 125 13.23 3.47 -2.26
N LEU A 126 12.94 3.16 -3.53
CA LEU A 126 11.80 2.30 -3.87
C LEU A 126 11.94 0.89 -3.29
N ARG A 127 13.17 0.35 -3.15
CA ARG A 127 13.41 -0.95 -2.52
C ARG A 127 12.99 -0.92 -1.05
N GLU A 128 13.43 0.10 -0.31
CA GLU A 128 13.06 0.25 1.10
C GLU A 128 11.55 0.48 1.28
N ASP A 129 10.93 1.27 0.39
CA ASP A 129 9.49 1.48 0.42
C ASP A 129 8.70 0.17 0.16
N ASN A 130 9.16 -0.67 -0.79
CA ASN A 130 8.56 -1.99 -1.02
C ASN A 130 8.74 -2.93 0.18
N LEU A 131 9.91 -2.94 0.84
CA LEU A 131 10.14 -3.70 2.08
C LEU A 131 9.18 -3.27 3.21
N ALA A 132 8.97 -1.97 3.35
CA ALA A 132 8.03 -1.42 4.32
C ALA A 132 6.57 -1.79 3.97
N LEU A 133 6.21 -1.80 2.69
CA LEU A 133 4.88 -2.22 2.22
C LEU A 133 4.66 -3.72 2.47
N THR A 134 5.63 -4.59 2.19
CA THR A 134 5.57 -6.02 2.52
C THR A 134 5.33 -6.23 4.01
N THR A 135 6.05 -5.50 4.86
CA THR A 135 5.87 -5.58 6.32
C THR A 135 4.46 -5.21 6.76
N ARG A 136 3.86 -4.19 6.14
CA ARG A 136 2.48 -3.78 6.42
C ARG A 136 1.46 -4.82 5.95
N MET A 137 1.62 -5.35 4.74
CA MET A 137 0.71 -6.38 4.24
C MET A 137 0.73 -7.63 5.11
N ARG A 138 1.90 -8.05 5.62
CA ARG A 138 2.01 -9.15 6.60
C ARG A 138 1.28 -8.84 7.91
N ALA A 139 1.31 -7.59 8.38
CA ALA A 139 0.56 -7.19 9.57
C ALA A 139 -0.96 -7.26 9.33
N VAL A 140 -1.45 -6.85 8.15
CA VAL A 140 -2.87 -6.99 7.80
C VAL A 140 -3.26 -8.46 7.60
N HIS A 141 -2.36 -9.27 7.02
CA HIS A 141 -2.57 -10.71 6.87
C HIS A 141 -2.78 -11.39 8.23
N ALA A 142 -1.97 -11.07 9.24
CA ALA A 142 -2.17 -11.59 10.60
C ALA A 142 -3.56 -11.22 11.19
N LEU A 143 -4.08 -10.02 10.91
CA LEU A 143 -5.44 -9.64 11.30
C LEU A 143 -6.51 -10.48 10.58
N CYS A 144 -6.24 -10.88 9.33
CA CYS A 144 -7.13 -11.75 8.57
C CYS A 144 -7.20 -13.15 9.19
N ASP A 145 -6.06 -13.70 9.61
CA ASP A 145 -5.99 -14.99 10.30
C ASP A 145 -6.79 -14.97 11.62
N GLU A 146 -6.60 -13.95 12.45
CA GLU A 146 -7.37 -13.77 13.70
C GLU A 146 -8.89 -13.59 13.43
N GLY A 147 -9.21 -12.95 12.30
CA GLY A 147 -10.57 -12.64 11.87
C GLY A 147 -11.28 -13.74 11.08
N ASN A 148 -10.58 -14.84 10.74
CA ASN A 148 -11.03 -15.88 9.80
C ASN A 148 -11.41 -15.34 8.40
N ASP A 149 -10.73 -14.28 7.93
CA ASP A 149 -10.92 -13.69 6.60
C ASP A 149 -9.92 -14.25 5.58
N VAL A 150 -10.17 -15.48 5.15
CA VAL A 150 -9.31 -16.21 4.21
C VAL A 150 -9.17 -15.50 2.86
N ALA A 151 -10.21 -14.82 2.39
CA ALA A 151 -10.20 -14.18 1.07
C ALA A 151 -9.33 -12.90 1.05
N THR A 152 -9.31 -12.12 2.14
CA THR A 152 -8.37 -10.99 2.24
C THR A 152 -6.93 -11.49 2.40
N ALA A 153 -6.71 -12.52 3.22
CA ALA A 153 -5.39 -13.14 3.37
C ALA A 153 -4.82 -13.61 2.02
N SER A 154 -5.63 -14.32 1.22
CA SER A 154 -5.23 -14.83 -0.09
C SER A 154 -4.82 -13.73 -1.09
N LEU A 155 -5.53 -12.58 -1.10
CA LEU A 155 -5.12 -11.44 -1.92
C LEU A 155 -3.78 -10.86 -1.45
N LEU A 156 -3.62 -10.72 -0.13
CA LEU A 156 -2.39 -10.19 0.45
C LEU A 156 -1.19 -11.10 0.18
N GLU A 157 -1.36 -12.42 0.19
CA GLU A 157 -0.28 -13.37 -0.11
C GLU A 157 0.29 -13.18 -1.51
N VAL A 158 -0.58 -12.98 -2.53
CA VAL A 158 -0.16 -12.69 -3.89
C VAL A 158 0.59 -11.35 -3.95
N TRP A 159 0.05 -10.30 -3.32
CA TRP A 159 0.70 -8.99 -3.33
C TRP A 159 2.00 -8.95 -2.53
N ILE A 160 2.12 -9.73 -1.46
CA ILE A 160 3.36 -9.91 -0.70
C ILE A 160 4.45 -10.48 -1.62
N ASP A 161 4.18 -11.57 -2.33
CA ASP A 161 5.13 -12.16 -3.28
C ASP A 161 5.51 -11.18 -4.41
N GLU A 162 4.53 -10.49 -4.99
CA GLU A 162 4.79 -9.49 -6.03
C GLU A 162 5.65 -8.32 -5.50
N THR A 163 5.45 -7.90 -4.25
CA THR A 163 6.22 -6.83 -3.61
C THR A 163 7.65 -7.28 -3.27
N GLU A 164 7.81 -8.52 -2.83
CA GLU A 164 9.11 -9.15 -2.62
C GLU A 164 9.88 -9.29 -3.95
N ARG A 165 9.19 -9.63 -5.05
CA ARG A 165 9.79 -9.63 -6.39
C ARG A 165 10.28 -8.24 -6.79
N ARG A 166 9.47 -7.19 -6.59
CA ARG A 166 9.91 -5.80 -6.87
C ARG A 166 11.16 -5.44 -6.06
N THR A 167 11.17 -5.81 -4.78
CA THR A 167 12.32 -5.61 -3.88
C THR A 167 13.58 -6.30 -4.42
N TRP A 168 13.46 -7.57 -4.82
CA TRP A 168 14.56 -8.35 -5.39
C TRP A 168 15.13 -7.71 -6.66
N PHE A 169 14.27 -7.30 -7.60
CA PHE A 169 14.71 -6.67 -8.85
C PHE A 169 15.43 -5.34 -8.60
N LEU A 170 14.89 -4.49 -7.71
CA LEU A 170 15.53 -3.22 -7.34
C LEU A 170 16.87 -3.43 -6.63
N PHE A 171 16.96 -4.47 -5.79
CA PHE A 171 18.21 -4.85 -5.14
C PHE A 171 19.27 -5.29 -6.16
N GLU A 172 18.95 -6.24 -7.04
CA GLU A 172 19.92 -6.72 -8.04
C GLU A 172 20.34 -5.63 -9.04
N ALA A 173 19.44 -4.71 -9.39
CA ALA A 173 19.75 -3.58 -10.26
C ALA A 173 20.73 -2.57 -9.63
N THR A 174 20.82 -2.52 -8.29
CA THR A 174 21.69 -1.59 -7.54
C THR A 174 22.91 -2.25 -6.92
N ARG A 175 23.09 -3.57 -7.09
CA ARG A 175 24.26 -4.26 -6.55
C ARG A 175 25.55 -3.72 -7.18
N PRO A 176 26.56 -3.41 -6.37
CA PRO A 176 27.91 -3.20 -6.89
C PRO A 176 28.36 -4.44 -7.66
N ALA A 177 28.98 -4.25 -8.82
CA ALA A 177 29.63 -5.35 -9.54
C ALA A 177 30.62 -6.05 -8.58
N PHE A 178 30.50 -7.38 -8.46
CA PHE A 178 31.25 -8.28 -7.58
C PHE A 178 32.42 -7.65 -6.80
N GLY A 179 32.29 -7.53 -5.46
CA GLY A 179 33.43 -7.10 -4.64
C GLY A 179 33.17 -6.75 -3.18
N SER A 180 31.93 -6.50 -2.75
CA SER A 180 31.65 -6.23 -1.32
C SER A 180 30.18 -6.44 -0.99
N ASN A 181 29.84 -7.63 -0.50
CA ASN A 181 28.72 -7.79 0.43
C ASN A 181 29.34 -7.79 1.83
N SER A 182 29.20 -6.67 2.54
CA SER A 182 29.35 -6.60 3.99
C SER A 182 28.04 -6.11 4.56
#